data_AF-A0A7J7ECD5-F1
#
_entry.id   AF-A0A7J7ECD5-F1
#
_cell.length_a   1.000
_cell.length_b   1.000
_cell.length_c   1.000
_cell.angle_alpha   90.00
_cell.angle_beta   90.00
_cell.angle_gamma   90.00
#
_symmetry.space_group_name_H-M   'P 1'
#
loop_
_entity.id
_entity.type
_entity.pdbx_description
1 polymer ?
#
loop_
_entity_poly.entity_id
_entity_poly.type
_entity_poly.pdbx_seq_one_letter_code
_entity_poly.pdbx_strand_id
1 'polypeptide(L)'
;AAGLGRMKPNTLVLGFKKDWLQADMRDVDLYINLFHDAFDMQYGVVVIRLQEGLDISHLQGQEELLSSQEKSPGVKDVVLSVEYSKKSDLDTSLPSGEKAVTHKESKGPAVPLNVADQKLLEASTQFQKKQGKNTIDVWWLFDDGGLTLLIPYLLTTKKKWKDCKIRVFIGGKINRIDHDRRAMATLLSKFRIDFSDIMVLGDINTKPKKENIVAFDEMIEPYRLHEDDKEQDIADKMKEDEPWQITDNELELYKTKTYRQIRLNELLKEHSNTANIIVMSLPVARKGAVSSALYMAWLEALSKDLPPILLVRGNHQSVLTFYS
;
A
#
# COMPACT_ATOMS: atom_id res chain seq x y z
N ALA A 1 -12.49 8.93 17.86
CA ALA A 1 -11.75 10.05 17.23
C ALA A 1 -10.31 10.05 17.78
N ALA A 2 -9.31 10.16 16.92
CA ALA A 2 -7.89 10.18 17.31
C ALA A 2 -7.30 11.60 17.18
N GLY A 3 -6.36 11.94 18.07
CA GLY A 3 -5.67 13.23 18.07
C GLY A 3 -6.38 14.34 18.84
N LEU A 4 -5.65 15.42 19.11
CA LEU A 4 -6.13 16.59 19.86
C LEU A 4 -5.64 17.89 19.20
N GLY A 5 -6.55 18.85 19.00
CA GLY A 5 -6.21 20.14 18.38
C GLY A 5 -5.68 19.99 16.96
N ARG A 6 -4.46 20.48 16.71
CA ARG A 6 -3.75 20.35 15.42
C ARG A 6 -3.02 19.02 15.24
N MET A 7 -2.88 18.23 16.31
CA MET A 7 -2.24 16.91 16.27
C MET A 7 -3.28 15.86 15.88
N LYS A 8 -3.81 15.98 14.65
CA LYS A 8 -4.76 15.02 14.07
C LYS A 8 -4.10 14.29 12.91
N PRO A 9 -4.37 12.99 12.73
CA PRO A 9 -3.90 12.27 11.55
C PRO A 9 -4.55 12.88 10.30
N ASN A 10 -3.79 12.93 9.21
CA ASN A 10 -4.24 13.46 7.91
C ASN A 10 -4.13 12.44 6.78
N THR A 11 -3.50 11.29 7.05
CA THR A 11 -3.24 10.23 6.07
C THR A 11 -3.52 8.89 6.75
N LEU A 12 -4.31 8.06 6.09
CA LEU A 12 -4.55 6.67 6.45
C LEU A 12 -3.58 5.78 5.68
N VAL A 13 -2.80 4.98 6.38
CA VAL A 13 -1.84 4.04 5.78
C VAL A 13 -2.27 2.62 6.11
N LEU A 14 -2.44 1.78 5.09
CA LEU A 14 -2.98 0.43 5.20
C LEU A 14 -2.10 -0.56 4.46
N GLY A 15 -2.11 -1.82 4.89
CA GLY A 15 -1.58 -2.94 4.10
C GLY A 15 -2.57 -3.34 3.00
N PHE A 16 -2.04 -3.82 1.87
CA PHE A 16 -2.83 -4.42 0.82
C PHE A 16 -3.42 -5.77 1.28
N LYS A 17 -4.73 -5.98 1.06
CA LYS A 17 -5.41 -7.24 1.39
C LYS A 17 -5.06 -8.32 0.37
N LYS A 18 -3.94 -9.03 0.59
CA LYS A 18 -3.38 -10.02 -0.37
C LYS A 18 -4.26 -11.27 -0.52
N ASP A 19 -4.98 -11.65 0.53
CA ASP A 19 -5.83 -12.84 0.63
C ASP A 19 -7.26 -12.62 0.11
N TRP A 20 -7.54 -11.50 -0.57
CA TRP A 20 -8.91 -11.10 -0.94
C TRP A 20 -9.64 -12.14 -1.81
N LEU A 21 -8.92 -12.91 -2.63
CA LEU A 21 -9.52 -13.98 -3.44
C LEU A 21 -10.03 -15.17 -2.59
N GLN A 22 -9.47 -15.36 -1.39
CA GLN A 22 -9.87 -16.42 -0.45
C GLN A 22 -10.75 -15.92 0.70
N ALA A 23 -10.91 -14.60 0.84
CA ALA A 23 -11.64 -13.97 1.94
C ALA A 23 -13.16 -13.92 1.67
N ASP A 24 -13.96 -13.71 2.74
CA ASP A 24 -15.37 -13.35 2.58
C ASP A 24 -15.44 -11.98 1.88
N MET A 25 -16.28 -11.88 0.85
CA MET A 25 -16.44 -10.64 0.09
C MET A 25 -17.00 -9.48 0.92
N ARG A 26 -17.66 -9.76 2.05
CA ARG A 26 -18.03 -8.73 3.03
C ARG A 26 -16.82 -8.05 3.66
N ASP A 27 -15.74 -8.79 3.90
CA ASP A 27 -14.49 -8.20 4.42
C ASP A 27 -13.78 -7.38 3.34
N VAL A 28 -13.86 -7.80 2.08
CA VAL A 28 -13.33 -7.05 0.93
C VAL A 28 -14.13 -5.77 0.73
N ASP A 29 -15.46 -5.84 0.82
CA ASP A 29 -16.34 -4.67 0.76
C ASP A 29 -16.05 -3.67 1.89
N LEU A 30 -15.87 -4.16 3.12
CA LEU A 30 -15.48 -3.32 4.25
C LEU A 30 -14.11 -2.66 4.03
N TYR A 31 -13.13 -3.41 3.52
CA TYR A 31 -11.79 -2.90 3.20
C TYR A 31 -11.83 -1.78 2.15
N ILE A 32 -12.64 -1.93 1.10
CA ILE A 32 -12.81 -0.91 0.07
C ILE A 32 -13.59 0.30 0.61
N ASN A 33 -14.64 0.07 1.39
CA ASN A 33 -15.43 1.13 1.99
C ASN A 33 -14.59 2.00 2.95
N LEU A 34 -13.59 1.43 3.62
CA LEU A 34 -12.62 2.19 4.41
C LEU A 34 -11.88 3.25 3.57
N PHE A 35 -11.59 2.97 2.29
CA PHE A 35 -10.94 3.94 1.41
C PHE A 35 -11.89 5.10 1.12
N HIS A 36 -13.16 4.78 0.81
CA HIS A 36 -14.17 5.79 0.54
C HIS A 36 -14.44 6.67 1.76
N ASP A 37 -14.56 6.08 2.94
CA ASP A 37 -14.75 6.84 4.18
C ASP A 37 -13.54 7.76 4.46
N ALA A 38 -12.32 7.29 4.20
CA ALA A 38 -11.12 8.12 4.29
C ALA A 38 -11.15 9.28 3.28
N PHE A 39 -11.58 9.05 2.04
CA PHE A 39 -11.73 10.10 1.03
C PHE A 39 -12.78 11.14 1.42
N ASP A 40 -13.94 10.70 1.94
CA ASP A 40 -15.01 11.58 2.40
C ASP A 40 -14.55 12.46 3.57
N MET A 41 -13.73 11.88 4.47
CA MET A 41 -13.09 12.60 5.58
C MET A 41 -11.88 13.48 5.16
N GLN A 42 -11.57 13.58 3.86
CA GLN A 42 -10.44 14.34 3.32
C GLN A 42 -9.06 13.87 3.83
N TYR A 43 -8.91 12.57 4.09
CA TYR A 43 -7.61 11.95 4.39
C TYR A 43 -6.89 11.60 3.09
N GLY A 44 -5.56 11.69 3.12
CA GLY A 44 -4.74 10.93 2.17
C GLY A 44 -4.85 9.43 2.46
N VAL A 45 -4.75 8.58 1.44
CA VAL A 45 -4.70 7.13 1.59
C VAL A 45 -3.41 6.61 0.97
N VAL A 46 -2.71 5.75 1.71
CA VAL A 46 -1.54 5.01 1.22
C VAL A 46 -1.77 3.53 1.46
N VAL A 47 -1.71 2.73 0.40
CA VAL A 47 -1.80 1.27 0.46
C VAL A 47 -0.43 0.67 0.17
N ILE A 48 0.10 -0.10 1.11
CA ILE A 48 1.41 -0.74 1.02
C ILE A 48 1.22 -2.19 0.59
N ARG A 49 1.86 -2.60 -0.51
CA ARG A 49 1.90 -4.00 -0.94
C ARG A 49 3.34 -4.49 -1.01
N LEU A 50 3.60 -5.62 -0.34
CA LEU A 50 4.80 -6.44 -0.50
C LEU A 50 4.44 -7.73 -1.22
N GLN A 51 5.41 -8.33 -1.91
CA GLN A 51 5.19 -9.57 -2.66
C GLN A 51 4.79 -10.72 -1.73
N GLU A 52 5.41 -10.82 -0.56
CA GLU A 52 5.21 -11.88 0.43
C GLU A 52 3.96 -11.66 1.28
N GLY A 53 3.59 -10.39 1.53
CA GLY A 53 2.55 -9.99 2.46
C GLY A 53 3.11 -9.17 3.62
N LEU A 54 2.25 -8.80 4.56
CA LEU A 54 2.62 -7.99 5.74
C LEU A 54 2.28 -8.67 7.07
N ASP A 55 1.44 -9.69 7.05
CA ASP A 55 0.98 -10.37 8.27
C ASP A 55 2.02 -11.41 8.73
N ILE A 56 2.57 -11.18 9.92
CA ILE A 56 3.54 -12.06 10.58
C ILE A 56 3.00 -12.57 11.92
N SER A 57 1.69 -12.44 12.17
CA SER A 57 1.07 -12.80 13.45
C SER A 57 1.31 -14.26 13.83
N HIS A 58 1.31 -15.18 12.84
CA HIS A 58 1.61 -16.59 13.04
C HIS A 58 3.08 -16.90 13.36
N LEU A 59 3.98 -15.91 13.24
CA LEU A 59 5.42 -16.03 13.46
C LEU A 59 5.90 -15.34 14.75
N GLN A 60 4.99 -14.75 15.53
CA GLN A 60 5.33 -14.08 16.79
C GLN A 60 5.96 -15.06 17.79
N GLY A 61 7.25 -14.89 18.06
CA GLY A 61 8.08 -15.75 18.93
C GLY A 61 9.46 -16.07 18.35
N GLN A 62 9.63 -16.03 17.03
CA GLN A 62 10.94 -16.25 16.36
C GLN A 62 11.64 -14.96 15.95
N GLU A 63 10.91 -13.84 15.86
CA GLU A 63 11.46 -12.52 15.56
C GLU A 63 12.40 -11.99 16.67
N GLU A 64 12.10 -12.31 17.94
CA GLU A 64 12.97 -11.98 19.07
C GLU A 64 14.31 -12.73 19.01
N LEU A 65 14.34 -13.95 18.47
CA LEU A 65 15.55 -14.77 18.34
C LEU A 65 16.48 -14.28 17.22
N LEU A 66 15.93 -13.69 16.16
CA LEU A 66 16.71 -13.15 15.04
C LEU A 66 17.17 -11.71 15.30
N SER A 67 16.34 -10.89 15.94
CA SER A 67 16.72 -9.52 16.34
C SER A 67 17.77 -9.48 17.46
N SER A 68 17.90 -10.54 18.27
CA SER A 68 18.92 -10.66 19.32
C SER A 68 20.30 -11.09 18.80
N GLN A 69 20.42 -11.59 17.56
CA GLN A 69 21.73 -11.90 16.95
C GLN A 69 22.42 -10.68 16.33
N GLU A 70 21.70 -9.59 16.02
CA GLU A 70 22.26 -8.41 15.32
C GLU A 70 22.60 -7.22 16.26
N LYS A 71 22.35 -7.30 17.58
CA LYS A 71 22.66 -6.20 18.50
C LYS A 71 24.11 -6.21 18.99
N SER A 72 24.95 -5.35 18.41
CA SER A 72 26.15 -4.81 19.08
C SER A 72 25.76 -3.96 20.31
N PRO A 73 26.58 -3.88 21.38
CA PRO A 73 26.17 -3.30 22.64
C PRO A 73 26.20 -1.77 22.58
N GLY A 74 25.05 -1.12 22.78
CA GLY A 74 25.04 0.34 22.94
C GLY A 74 23.65 0.96 22.95
N VAL A 75 23.27 1.44 24.14
CA VAL A 75 22.14 2.33 24.48
C VAL A 75 20.78 1.62 24.67
N LYS A 76 20.38 1.57 25.94
CA LYS A 76 19.05 1.16 26.42
C LYS A 76 18.08 2.32 26.19
N ASP A 77 17.10 2.15 25.31
CA ASP A 77 15.90 2.97 25.33
C ASP A 77 14.86 2.31 26.25
N VAL A 78 14.48 3.07 27.28
CA VAL A 78 13.45 2.70 28.26
C VAL A 78 12.09 2.84 27.60
N VAL A 79 11.44 1.72 27.31
CA VAL A 79 10.04 1.71 26.90
C VAL A 79 9.18 1.81 28.16
N LEU A 80 8.56 2.97 28.37
CA LEU A 80 7.53 3.17 29.38
C LEU A 80 6.20 2.64 28.83
N SER A 81 5.84 1.41 29.20
CA SER A 81 4.47 0.91 29.09
C SER A 81 3.62 1.55 30.19
N VAL A 82 2.73 2.47 29.80
CA VAL A 82 1.75 3.09 30.71
C VAL A 82 0.50 2.21 30.70
N GLU A 83 0.33 1.39 31.74
CA GLU A 83 -0.91 0.67 32.01
C GLU A 83 -1.90 1.58 32.75
N TYR A 84 -3.09 1.76 32.17
CA TYR A 84 -4.22 2.38 32.85
C TYR A 84 -4.95 1.33 33.69
N SER A 85 -4.67 1.31 34.99
CA SER A 85 -5.44 0.54 35.98
C SER A 85 -6.20 1.50 36.90
N LYS A 86 -7.53 1.37 36.88
CA LYS A 86 -8.48 2.12 37.71
C LYS A 86 -8.13 1.99 39.20
N LYS A 87 -8.07 3.11 39.91
CA LYS A 87 -7.95 3.16 41.37
C LYS A 87 -9.32 2.99 42.03
N SER A 88 -9.38 2.12 43.03
CA SER A 88 -10.29 2.22 44.17
C SER A 88 -9.53 1.82 45.44
N ASP A 89 -9.15 2.85 46.19
CA ASP A 89 -9.05 3.03 47.63
C ASP A 89 -8.62 1.92 48.63
N LEU A 90 -7.75 2.40 49.51
CA LEU A 90 -7.59 2.15 50.96
C LEU A 90 -6.55 1.13 51.49
N ASP A 91 -5.48 1.74 52.03
CA ASP A 91 -4.87 1.55 53.36
C ASP A 91 -3.88 0.40 53.69
N THR A 92 -2.64 0.85 53.94
CA THR A 92 -1.77 0.57 55.10
C THR A 92 -0.83 -0.66 55.14
N SER A 93 0.45 -0.34 55.35
CA SER A 93 1.57 -1.08 55.99
C SER A 93 2.38 -2.16 55.23
N LEU A 94 3.69 -1.87 55.12
CA LEU A 94 4.87 -2.72 54.90
C LEU A 94 5.08 -3.76 56.03
N PRO A 95 6.08 -4.70 56.00
CA PRO A 95 6.91 -5.23 54.90
C PRO A 95 7.08 -6.79 54.92
N SER A 96 7.92 -7.30 54.00
CA SER A 96 8.84 -8.47 54.13
C SER A 96 8.54 -9.73 53.31
N GLY A 97 9.60 -10.30 52.71
CA GLY A 97 9.64 -11.68 52.23
C GLY A 97 10.24 -11.89 50.84
N GLU A 98 11.57 -11.83 50.73
CA GLU A 98 12.34 -12.34 49.59
C GLU A 98 12.01 -13.81 49.29
N LYS A 99 11.68 -14.14 48.03
CA LYS A 99 12.09 -15.41 47.38
C LYS A 99 12.26 -15.20 45.88
N ALA A 100 13.53 -15.18 45.46
CA ALA A 100 13.91 -15.27 44.06
C ALA A 100 13.57 -16.67 43.52
N VAL A 101 12.81 -16.74 42.42
CA VAL A 101 12.62 -17.96 41.62
C VAL A 101 13.31 -17.73 40.27
N THR A 102 14.41 -18.45 40.08
CA THR A 102 15.18 -18.50 38.84
C THR A 102 14.40 -19.34 37.83
N HIS A 103 13.81 -18.70 36.81
CA HIS A 103 13.29 -19.42 35.65
C HIS A 103 14.44 -19.82 34.73
N LYS A 104 14.73 -21.11 34.71
CA LYS A 104 15.63 -21.79 33.77
C LYS A 104 14.95 -21.80 32.39
N GLU A 105 15.46 -21.01 31.45
CA GLU A 105 15.05 -21.09 30.04
C GLU A 105 15.45 -22.47 29.47
N SER A 106 14.45 -23.22 29.04
CA SER A 106 14.65 -24.43 28.26
C SER A 106 14.83 -24.03 26.79
N LYS A 107 16.05 -24.16 26.28
CA LYS A 107 16.35 -24.09 24.84
C LYS A 107 15.68 -25.28 24.14
N GLY A 108 14.45 -25.08 23.66
CA GLY A 108 13.85 -25.98 22.68
C GLY A 108 14.52 -25.84 21.31
N PRO A 109 14.59 -26.90 20.50
CA PRO A 109 15.19 -26.85 19.17
C PRO A 109 14.30 -26.00 18.23
N ALA A 110 14.90 -24.99 17.60
CA ALA A 110 14.22 -24.19 16.58
C ALA A 110 13.81 -25.11 15.41
N VAL A 111 12.50 -25.29 15.23
CA VAL A 111 11.97 -25.95 14.03
C VAL A 111 12.33 -25.07 12.83
N PRO A 112 12.96 -25.60 11.77
CA PRO A 112 13.26 -24.81 10.59
C PRO A 112 11.95 -24.27 10.00
N LEU A 113 11.87 -22.95 9.84
CA LEU A 113 10.76 -22.32 9.13
C LEU A 113 10.66 -22.86 7.71
N ASN A 114 9.44 -22.90 7.18
CA ASN A 114 9.28 -23.16 5.75
C ASN A 114 9.83 -21.95 4.95
N VAL A 115 10.09 -22.19 3.66
CA VAL A 115 10.70 -21.16 2.78
C VAL A 115 9.84 -19.91 2.64
N ALA A 116 8.50 -20.03 2.73
CA ALA A 116 7.60 -18.90 2.60
C ALA A 116 7.65 -17.99 3.84
N ASP A 117 7.65 -18.58 5.04
CA ASP A 117 7.74 -17.84 6.30
C ASP A 117 9.10 -17.16 6.45
N GLN A 118 10.17 -17.81 6.00
CA GLN A 118 11.49 -17.18 5.99
C GLN A 118 11.54 -15.96 5.07
N LYS A 119 11.00 -16.05 3.85
CA LYS A 119 10.91 -14.91 2.93
C LYS A 119 10.05 -13.79 3.49
N LEU A 120 8.93 -14.12 4.13
CA LEU A 120 8.04 -13.15 4.74
C LEU A 120 8.73 -12.37 5.87
N LEU A 121 9.52 -13.05 6.69
CA LEU A 121 10.28 -12.42 7.78
C LEU A 121 11.45 -11.56 7.27
N GLU A 122 12.11 -11.98 6.20
CA GLU A 122 13.10 -11.15 5.50
C GLU A 122 12.45 -9.90 4.90
N ALA A 123 11.28 -10.05 4.27
CA ALA A 123 10.53 -8.96 3.68
C ALA A 123 9.99 -7.96 4.72
N SER A 124 9.59 -8.42 5.91
CA SER A 124 9.12 -7.53 6.99
C SER A 124 10.24 -6.64 7.56
N THR A 125 11.48 -7.14 7.54
CA THR A 125 12.65 -6.42 8.08
C THR A 125 13.48 -5.70 7.02
N GLN A 126 13.18 -5.86 5.73
CA GLN A 126 14.00 -5.35 4.62
C GLN A 126 14.26 -3.82 4.68
N PHE A 127 13.29 -3.03 5.15
CA PHE A 127 13.41 -1.57 5.26
C PHE A 127 14.14 -1.10 6.53
N GLN A 128 14.46 -2.03 7.44
CA GLN A 128 15.29 -1.73 8.60
C GLN A 128 16.76 -1.59 8.22
N LYS A 129 17.20 -2.22 7.12
CA LYS A 129 18.57 -2.17 6.61
C LYS A 129 18.80 -0.93 5.75
N LYS A 130 20.07 -0.62 5.43
CA LYS A 130 20.39 0.44 4.45
C LYS A 130 20.02 -0.05 3.06
N GLN A 131 19.37 0.81 2.28
CA GLN A 131 18.88 0.47 0.94
C GLN A 131 19.96 0.65 -0.14
N GLY A 132 21.04 1.38 0.17
CA GLY A 132 22.16 1.55 -0.75
C GLY A 132 21.83 2.38 -1.99
N LYS A 133 22.60 2.18 -3.07
CA LYS A 133 22.50 2.92 -4.33
C LYS A 133 21.44 2.33 -5.26
N ASN A 134 20.19 2.33 -4.82
CA ASN A 134 19.05 1.83 -5.61
C ASN A 134 18.15 2.98 -6.09
N THR A 135 17.08 2.67 -6.81
CA THR A 135 16.11 3.67 -7.30
C THR A 135 14.81 3.65 -6.52
N ILE A 136 14.22 4.83 -6.36
CA ILE A 136 12.83 5.04 -5.93
C ILE A 136 12.08 5.53 -7.17
N ASP A 137 11.17 4.72 -7.67
CA ASP A 137 10.45 5.03 -8.91
C ASP A 137 9.08 5.63 -8.57
N VAL A 138 8.81 6.82 -9.08
CA VAL A 138 7.62 7.59 -8.76
C VAL A 138 6.74 7.71 -9.99
N TRP A 139 5.58 7.06 -9.97
CA TRP A 139 4.59 7.05 -11.04
C TRP A 139 3.49 8.06 -10.74
N TRP A 140 3.72 9.30 -11.14
CA TRP A 140 2.81 10.43 -10.91
C TRP A 140 1.86 10.57 -12.10
N LEU A 141 0.70 9.91 -11.99
CA LEU A 141 -0.27 9.80 -13.08
C LEU A 141 -1.52 10.66 -12.88
N PHE A 142 -1.73 11.14 -11.66
CA PHE A 142 -2.85 11.99 -11.27
C PHE A 142 -2.37 13.06 -10.28
N ASP A 143 -2.99 14.24 -10.34
CA ASP A 143 -2.72 15.27 -9.35
C ASP A 143 -3.40 14.91 -8.03
N ASP A 144 -2.56 14.69 -7.03
CA ASP A 144 -2.93 14.25 -5.69
C ASP A 144 -2.53 15.26 -4.61
N GLY A 145 -2.35 16.54 -5.00
CA GLY A 145 -1.85 17.59 -4.10
C GLY A 145 -0.34 17.49 -3.82
N GLY A 146 0.36 16.56 -4.48
CA GLY A 146 1.80 16.36 -4.37
C GLY A 146 2.24 15.33 -3.34
N LEU A 147 1.31 14.59 -2.72
CA LEU A 147 1.66 13.59 -1.70
C LEU A 147 2.53 12.46 -2.28
N THR A 148 2.22 12.00 -3.50
CA THR A 148 2.99 10.99 -4.25
C THR A 148 4.44 11.43 -4.47
N LEU A 149 4.71 12.74 -4.60
CA LEU A 149 6.06 13.29 -4.74
C LEU A 149 6.73 13.58 -3.38
N LEU A 150 5.94 13.95 -2.37
CA LEU A 150 6.44 14.26 -1.03
C LEU A 150 6.97 13.03 -0.31
N ILE A 151 6.29 11.88 -0.40
CA ILE A 151 6.71 10.63 0.23
C ILE A 151 8.15 10.22 -0.17
N PRO A 152 8.49 10.08 -1.46
CA PRO A 152 9.83 9.69 -1.88
C PRO A 152 10.89 10.73 -1.50
N TYR A 153 10.57 12.03 -1.56
CA TYR A 153 11.45 13.09 -1.06
C TYR A 153 11.75 12.92 0.44
N LEU A 154 10.73 12.69 1.26
CA LEU A 154 10.92 12.48 2.69
C LEU A 154 11.74 11.22 2.97
N LEU A 155 11.58 10.15 2.19
CA LEU A 155 12.41 8.96 2.28
C LEU A 155 13.88 9.31 2.05
N THR A 156 14.23 10.01 0.96
CA THR A 156 15.63 10.35 0.64
C THR A 156 16.29 11.26 1.70
N THR A 157 15.53 11.97 2.54
CA THR A 157 16.12 12.68 3.70
C THR A 157 16.67 11.76 4.80
N LYS A 158 16.30 10.47 4.80
CA LYS A 158 16.66 9.52 5.86
C LYS A 158 17.96 8.78 5.56
N LYS A 159 18.74 8.49 6.61
CA LYS A 159 20.06 7.81 6.53
C LYS A 159 20.05 6.50 5.75
N LYS A 160 18.93 5.76 5.75
CA LYS A 160 18.81 4.44 5.07
C LYS A 160 18.58 4.57 3.56
N TRP A 161 18.09 5.73 3.11
CA TRP A 161 17.60 5.97 1.74
C TRP A 161 18.32 7.13 1.04
N LYS A 162 19.21 7.86 1.73
CA LYS A 162 19.93 9.03 1.19
C LYS A 162 20.73 8.77 -0.09
N ASP A 163 21.12 7.53 -0.33
CA ASP A 163 21.91 7.13 -1.49
C ASP A 163 21.02 6.63 -2.64
N CYS A 164 19.69 6.56 -2.43
CA CYS A 164 18.72 6.18 -3.44
C CYS A 164 18.43 7.35 -4.38
N LYS A 165 18.22 7.04 -5.66
CA LYS A 165 17.90 8.02 -6.70
C LYS A 165 16.42 8.00 -7.04
N ILE A 166 15.80 9.16 -7.14
CA ILE A 166 14.40 9.27 -7.56
C ILE A 166 14.35 9.26 -9.11
N ARG A 167 13.50 8.41 -9.70
CA ARG A 167 13.11 8.46 -11.12
C ARG A 167 11.63 8.76 -11.20
N VAL A 168 11.24 9.69 -12.06
CA VAL A 168 9.85 10.15 -12.15
C VAL A 168 9.24 9.74 -13.47
N PHE A 169 8.11 9.05 -13.42
CA PHE A 169 7.33 8.60 -14.56
C PHE A 169 6.02 9.38 -14.59
N ILE A 170 5.72 10.00 -15.73
CA ILE A 170 4.49 10.76 -15.95
C ILE A 170 3.77 10.28 -17.20
N GLY A 171 2.44 10.36 -17.21
CA GLY A 171 1.65 10.17 -18.42
C GLY A 171 1.69 11.41 -19.30
N GLY A 172 1.86 11.25 -20.61
CA GLY A 172 1.87 12.37 -21.55
C GLY A 172 1.41 11.97 -22.95
N LYS A 173 1.38 12.94 -23.86
CA LYS A 173 1.12 12.66 -25.29
C LYS A 173 2.45 12.53 -26.02
N ILE A 174 2.52 11.60 -26.97
CA ILE A 174 3.74 11.33 -27.76
C ILE A 174 4.27 12.61 -28.44
N ASN A 175 3.37 13.48 -28.91
CA ASN A 175 3.74 14.73 -29.57
C ASN A 175 4.22 15.86 -28.64
N ARG A 176 4.19 15.67 -27.32
CA ARG A 176 4.55 16.69 -26.32
C ARG A 176 5.53 16.20 -25.25
N ILE A 177 6.15 15.02 -25.45
CA ILE A 177 7.11 14.41 -24.52
C ILE A 177 8.13 15.41 -23.98
N ASP A 178 8.79 16.17 -24.85
CA ASP A 178 9.81 17.14 -24.44
C ASP A 178 9.27 18.31 -23.63
N HIS A 179 8.06 18.76 -23.95
CA HIS A 179 7.40 19.84 -23.23
C HIS A 179 7.00 19.37 -21.83
N ASP A 180 6.32 18.23 -21.73
CA ASP A 180 5.85 17.66 -20.47
C ASP A 180 7.02 17.32 -19.54
N ARG A 181 8.12 16.77 -20.10
CA ARG A 181 9.37 16.52 -19.36
C ARG A 181 9.95 17.80 -18.76
N ARG A 182 10.05 18.89 -19.54
CA ARG A 182 10.59 20.18 -19.06
C ARG A 182 9.68 20.84 -18.02
N ALA A 183 8.37 20.75 -18.21
CA ALA A 183 7.40 21.26 -17.25
C ALA A 183 7.54 20.52 -15.91
N MET A 184 7.67 19.20 -15.95
CA MET A 184 7.86 18.37 -14.76
C MET A 184 9.21 18.65 -14.07
N ALA A 185 10.30 18.78 -14.83
CA ALA A 185 11.61 19.16 -14.30
C ALA A 185 11.56 20.51 -13.56
N THR A 186 10.86 21.48 -14.15
CA THR A 186 10.66 22.81 -13.55
C THR A 186 9.88 22.73 -12.25
N LEU A 187 8.81 21.92 -12.21
CA LEU A 187 8.01 21.71 -11.02
C LEU A 187 8.82 21.06 -9.88
N LEU A 188 9.56 20.00 -10.17
CA LEU A 188 10.42 19.33 -9.19
C LEU A 188 11.52 20.24 -8.65
N SER A 189 12.14 21.03 -9.53
CA SER A 189 13.14 22.03 -9.14
C SER A 189 12.56 23.09 -8.19
N LYS A 190 11.34 23.57 -8.43
CA LYS A 190 10.65 24.50 -7.51
C LYS A 190 10.44 23.90 -6.13
N PHE A 191 10.16 22.60 -6.06
CA PHE A 191 10.00 21.88 -4.80
C PHE A 191 11.33 21.37 -4.22
N ARG A 192 12.47 21.65 -4.86
CA ARG A 192 13.81 21.20 -4.46
C ARG A 192 13.89 19.68 -4.29
N ILE A 193 13.15 18.96 -5.13
CA ILE A 193 13.20 17.50 -5.19
C ILE A 193 14.22 17.13 -6.25
N ASP A 194 15.36 16.62 -5.80
CA ASP A 194 16.38 16.08 -6.70
C ASP A 194 15.88 14.79 -7.35
N PHE A 195 16.06 14.68 -8.66
CA PHE A 195 15.69 13.50 -9.44
C PHE A 195 16.84 13.14 -10.39
N SER A 196 16.90 11.87 -10.75
CA SER A 196 17.90 11.34 -11.67
C SER A 196 17.42 11.30 -13.12
N ASP A 197 16.12 11.07 -13.34
CA ASP A 197 15.53 11.04 -14.67
C ASP A 197 14.01 11.30 -14.62
N ILE A 198 13.45 11.78 -15.74
CA ILE A 198 12.01 11.95 -15.97
C ILE A 198 11.62 11.24 -17.26
N MET A 199 10.77 10.22 -17.15
CA MET A 199 10.22 9.47 -18.27
C MET A 199 8.77 9.86 -18.54
N VAL A 200 8.45 10.18 -19.79
CA VAL A 200 7.09 10.51 -20.22
C VAL A 200 6.54 9.34 -21.02
N LEU A 201 5.47 8.72 -20.51
CA LEU A 201 4.85 7.54 -21.09
C LEU A 201 3.67 7.96 -21.98
N GLY A 202 3.79 7.65 -23.27
CA GLY A 202 2.80 8.00 -24.30
C GLY A 202 1.74 6.92 -24.55
N ASP A 203 1.94 5.72 -24.00
CA ASP A 203 1.26 4.49 -24.36
C ASP A 203 0.49 3.85 -23.19
N ILE A 204 0.28 4.60 -22.11
CA ILE A 204 -0.48 4.18 -20.90
C ILE A 204 -1.94 3.81 -21.18
N ASN A 205 -2.51 4.28 -22.31
CA ASN A 205 -3.88 4.01 -22.73
C ASN A 205 -3.94 3.06 -23.94
N THR A 206 -2.81 2.45 -24.33
CA THR A 206 -2.80 1.44 -25.38
C THR A 206 -3.41 0.13 -24.89
N LYS A 207 -3.90 -0.67 -25.82
CA LYS A 207 -4.52 -1.95 -25.49
C LYS A 207 -3.50 -2.88 -24.81
N PRO A 208 -3.80 -3.46 -23.63
CA PRO A 208 -2.92 -4.42 -22.97
C PRO A 208 -2.70 -5.69 -23.80
N LYS A 209 -1.70 -6.47 -23.40
CA LYS A 209 -1.45 -7.81 -23.95
C LYS A 209 -2.66 -8.71 -23.70
N LYS A 210 -2.99 -9.55 -24.69
CA LYS A 210 -4.19 -10.40 -24.67
C LYS A 210 -4.16 -11.37 -23.49
N GLU A 211 -2.99 -11.91 -23.19
CA GLU A 211 -2.76 -12.87 -22.12
C GLU A 211 -3.11 -12.26 -20.75
N ASN A 212 -2.78 -10.99 -20.54
CA ASN A 212 -3.09 -10.29 -19.29
C ASN A 212 -4.56 -9.89 -19.19
N ILE A 213 -5.24 -9.66 -20.32
CA ILE A 213 -6.69 -9.45 -20.33
C ILE A 213 -7.40 -10.74 -19.93
N VAL A 214 -7.04 -11.87 -20.54
CA VAL A 214 -7.62 -13.19 -20.20
C VAL A 214 -7.38 -13.51 -18.72
N ALA A 215 -6.17 -13.30 -18.20
CA ALA A 215 -5.87 -13.53 -16.79
C ALA A 215 -6.69 -12.62 -15.84
N PHE A 216 -7.03 -11.40 -16.27
CA PHE A 216 -7.91 -10.52 -15.50
C PHE A 216 -9.35 -11.03 -15.52
N ASP A 217 -9.86 -11.41 -16.70
CA ASP A 217 -11.21 -11.92 -16.87
C ASP A 217 -11.41 -13.21 -16.03
N GLU A 218 -10.45 -14.14 -16.07
CA GLU A 218 -10.45 -15.35 -15.24
C GLU A 218 -10.44 -15.05 -13.73
N MET A 219 -9.73 -14.00 -13.30
CA MET A 219 -9.66 -13.60 -11.89
C MET A 219 -10.98 -13.04 -11.37
N ILE A 220 -11.72 -12.30 -12.19
CA ILE A 220 -12.97 -11.66 -11.76
C ILE A 220 -14.20 -12.56 -11.94
N GLU A 221 -14.09 -13.61 -12.75
CA GLU A 221 -15.20 -14.50 -13.13
C GLU A 221 -16.04 -15.00 -11.93
N PRO A 222 -15.47 -15.43 -10.79
CA PRO A 222 -16.26 -15.87 -9.64
C PRO A 222 -17.12 -14.78 -8.99
N TYR A 223 -16.85 -13.52 -9.28
CA TYR A 223 -17.52 -12.36 -8.68
C TYR A 223 -18.49 -11.66 -9.65
N ARG A 224 -18.66 -12.20 -10.86
CA ARG A 224 -19.57 -11.64 -11.86
C ARG A 224 -21.00 -12.09 -11.59
N LEU A 225 -21.93 -11.15 -11.75
CA LEU A 225 -23.35 -11.41 -11.55
C LEU A 225 -23.98 -12.18 -12.73
N HIS A 226 -23.46 -12.01 -13.96
CA HIS A 226 -24.02 -12.54 -15.21
C HIS A 226 -25.53 -12.26 -15.31
N GLU A 227 -25.85 -10.97 -15.44
CA GLU A 227 -27.22 -10.47 -15.38
C GLU A 227 -28.07 -10.97 -16.55
N ASP A 228 -27.46 -11.05 -17.73
CA ASP A 228 -28.12 -11.45 -18.97
C ASP A 228 -28.60 -12.92 -18.94
N ASP A 229 -28.02 -13.75 -18.07
CA ASP A 229 -28.37 -15.16 -17.90
C ASP A 229 -29.45 -15.38 -16.83
N LYS A 230 -29.91 -14.33 -16.14
CA LYS A 230 -30.83 -14.39 -15.00
C LYS A 230 -32.12 -13.63 -15.26
N GLU A 231 -33.18 -14.02 -14.55
CA GLU A 231 -34.42 -13.24 -14.52
C GLU A 231 -34.21 -11.91 -13.76
N GLN A 232 -34.84 -10.84 -14.24
CA GLN A 232 -34.64 -9.48 -13.72
C GLN A 232 -34.86 -9.37 -12.21
N ASP A 233 -35.94 -9.94 -11.68
CA ASP A 233 -36.28 -9.86 -10.26
C ASP A 233 -35.24 -10.58 -9.38
N ILE A 234 -34.62 -11.65 -9.90
CA ILE A 234 -33.56 -12.39 -9.20
C ILE A 234 -32.27 -11.57 -9.23
N ALA A 235 -31.91 -11.01 -10.38
CA ALA A 235 -30.72 -10.18 -10.54
C ALA A 235 -30.79 -8.94 -9.63
N ASP A 236 -31.94 -8.27 -9.56
CA ASP A 236 -32.11 -7.08 -8.73
C ASP A 236 -32.04 -7.40 -7.24
N LYS A 237 -32.63 -8.53 -6.80
CA LYS A 237 -32.49 -8.99 -5.43
C LYS A 237 -31.03 -9.33 -5.07
N MET A 238 -30.28 -9.97 -5.97
CA MET A 238 -28.86 -10.26 -5.74
C MET A 238 -28.01 -8.99 -5.64
N LYS A 239 -28.34 -7.91 -6.37
CA LYS A 239 -27.66 -6.61 -6.22
C LYS A 239 -27.89 -5.98 -4.86
N GLU A 240 -29.09 -6.15 -4.30
CA GLU A 240 -29.42 -5.66 -2.96
C GLU A 240 -28.71 -6.47 -1.87
N ASP A 241 -28.69 -7.80 -2.00
CA ASP A 241 -28.10 -8.70 -1.01
C ASP A 241 -26.55 -8.69 -1.07
N GLU A 242 -25.97 -8.59 -2.27
CA GLU A 242 -24.53 -8.66 -2.54
C GLU A 242 -24.04 -7.52 -3.45
N PRO A 243 -24.01 -6.26 -2.96
CA PRO A 243 -23.69 -5.08 -3.77
C PRO A 243 -22.23 -5.04 -4.27
N TRP A 244 -21.37 -5.94 -3.78
CA TRP A 244 -19.98 -6.06 -4.21
C TRP A 244 -19.81 -6.85 -5.51
N GLN A 245 -20.84 -7.55 -6.00
CA GLN A 245 -20.76 -8.31 -7.26
C GLN A 245 -20.59 -7.39 -8.47
N ILE A 246 -19.90 -7.89 -9.48
CA ILE A 246 -19.56 -7.14 -10.70
C ILE A 246 -20.68 -7.33 -11.72
N THR A 247 -21.29 -6.22 -12.12
CA THR A 247 -22.35 -6.20 -13.14
C THR A 247 -21.75 -6.13 -14.55
N ASP A 248 -22.47 -6.64 -15.55
CA ASP A 248 -21.97 -6.67 -16.93
C ASP A 248 -21.92 -5.27 -17.53
N ASN A 249 -22.91 -4.44 -17.19
CA ASN A 249 -22.95 -3.03 -17.54
C ASN A 249 -21.76 -2.26 -16.93
N GLU A 250 -21.42 -2.52 -15.67
CA GLU A 250 -20.24 -1.90 -15.03
C GLU A 250 -18.95 -2.29 -15.76
N LEU A 251 -18.78 -3.57 -16.09
CA LEU A 251 -17.57 -4.06 -16.74
C LEU A 251 -17.37 -3.42 -18.12
N GLU A 252 -18.44 -3.29 -18.92
CA GLU A 252 -18.36 -2.63 -20.23
C GLU A 252 -18.14 -1.11 -20.08
N LEU A 253 -18.84 -0.46 -19.14
CA LEU A 253 -18.70 0.99 -18.90
C LEU A 253 -17.27 1.37 -18.49
N TYR A 254 -16.61 0.55 -17.66
CA TYR A 254 -15.26 0.83 -17.16
C TYR A 254 -14.14 0.05 -17.86
N LYS A 255 -14.42 -0.62 -18.98
CA LYS A 255 -13.45 -1.38 -19.77
C LYS A 255 -12.15 -0.65 -20.06
N THR A 256 -12.23 0.62 -20.47
CA THR A 256 -11.03 1.46 -20.73
C THR A 256 -10.20 1.65 -19.47
N LYS A 257 -10.84 1.80 -18.32
CA LYS A 257 -10.17 1.99 -17.03
C LYS A 257 -9.56 0.69 -16.51
N THR A 258 -10.24 -0.44 -16.70
CA THR A 258 -9.72 -1.79 -16.47
C THR A 258 -8.46 -2.01 -17.30
N TYR A 259 -8.54 -1.80 -18.62
CA TYR A 259 -7.39 -1.95 -19.52
C TYR A 259 -6.23 -1.05 -19.13
N ARG A 260 -6.50 0.18 -18.70
CA ARG A 260 -5.44 1.07 -18.20
C ARG A 260 -4.71 0.46 -16.99
N GLN A 261 -5.38 -0.20 -16.05
CA GLN A 261 -4.69 -0.83 -14.90
C GLN A 261 -3.79 -1.98 -15.34
N ILE A 262 -4.28 -2.83 -16.24
CA ILE A 262 -3.52 -3.95 -16.79
C ILE A 262 -2.30 -3.41 -17.56
N ARG A 263 -2.49 -2.40 -18.42
CA ARG A 263 -1.40 -1.77 -19.18
C ARG A 263 -0.36 -1.13 -18.28
N LEU A 264 -0.79 -0.47 -17.19
CA LEU A 264 0.12 0.11 -16.21
C LEU A 264 0.96 -0.96 -15.52
N ASN A 265 0.40 -2.12 -15.17
CA ASN A 265 1.20 -3.23 -14.62
C ASN A 265 2.27 -3.72 -15.59
N GLU A 266 1.97 -3.82 -16.88
CA GLU A 266 2.95 -4.18 -17.91
C GLU A 266 4.12 -3.18 -17.95
N LEU A 267 3.80 -1.88 -17.94
CA LEU A 267 4.81 -0.82 -17.97
C LEU A 267 5.62 -0.74 -16.67
N LEU A 268 4.98 -1.01 -15.51
CA LEU A 268 5.66 -1.12 -14.22
C LEU A 268 6.67 -2.27 -14.23
N LYS A 269 6.30 -3.42 -14.79
CA LYS A 269 7.20 -4.57 -14.95
C LYS A 269 8.33 -4.29 -15.93
N GLU A 270 8.09 -3.49 -16.96
CA GLU A 270 9.11 -3.12 -17.94
C GLU A 270 10.15 -2.15 -17.36
N HIS A 271 9.72 -1.12 -16.63
CA HIS A 271 10.59 -0.02 -16.23
C HIS A 271 11.06 -0.06 -14.77
N SER A 272 10.31 -0.72 -13.88
CA SER A 272 10.45 -0.61 -12.42
C SER A 272 10.65 -1.94 -11.69
N ASN A 273 10.87 -3.06 -12.40
CA ASN A 273 11.04 -4.38 -11.76
C ASN A 273 12.26 -4.51 -10.84
N THR A 274 13.26 -3.64 -10.99
CA THR A 274 14.46 -3.61 -10.13
C THR A 274 14.46 -2.43 -9.16
N ALA A 275 13.36 -1.69 -9.06
CA ALA A 275 13.25 -0.57 -8.15
C ALA A 275 13.23 -1.06 -6.70
N ASN A 276 13.75 -0.25 -5.78
CA ASN A 276 13.72 -0.57 -4.35
C ASN A 276 12.34 -0.36 -3.76
N ILE A 277 11.63 0.66 -4.24
CA ILE A 277 10.24 0.93 -3.93
C ILE A 277 9.62 1.70 -5.11
N ILE A 278 8.36 1.42 -5.37
CA ILE A 278 7.53 2.12 -6.34
C ILE A 278 6.52 2.97 -5.59
N VAL A 279 6.42 4.25 -5.89
CA VAL A 279 5.38 5.15 -5.35
C VAL A 279 4.48 5.56 -6.49
N MET A 280 3.23 5.11 -6.49
CA MET A 280 2.31 5.28 -7.61
C MET A 280 1.00 5.90 -7.17
N SER A 281 0.41 6.75 -8.02
CA SER A 281 -0.94 7.25 -7.79
C SER A 281 -1.97 6.12 -7.73
N LEU A 282 -2.73 6.03 -6.63
CA LEU A 282 -3.81 5.08 -6.42
C LEU A 282 -4.98 5.38 -7.38
N PRO A 283 -5.46 4.40 -8.17
CA PRO A 283 -6.65 4.58 -9.00
C PRO A 283 -7.87 4.88 -8.13
N VAL A 284 -8.68 5.87 -8.50
CA VAL A 284 -9.88 6.22 -7.72
C VAL A 284 -11.12 5.62 -8.36
N ALA A 285 -11.85 4.79 -7.64
CA ALA A 285 -13.21 4.39 -7.99
C ALA A 285 -14.24 5.27 -7.24
N ARG A 286 -15.38 5.58 -7.86
CA ARG A 286 -16.44 6.36 -7.21
C ARG A 286 -17.39 5.40 -6.49
N LYS A 287 -17.61 5.61 -5.19
CA LYS A 287 -18.55 4.82 -4.38
C LYS A 287 -19.93 4.76 -5.03
N GLY A 288 -20.52 3.56 -5.09
CA GLY A 288 -21.82 3.29 -5.71
C GLY A 288 -21.85 3.28 -7.23
N ALA A 289 -20.78 3.73 -7.90
CA ALA A 289 -20.66 3.63 -9.36
C ALA A 289 -19.75 2.47 -9.80
N VAL A 290 -18.93 1.97 -8.88
CA VAL A 290 -18.04 0.81 -9.08
C VAL A 290 -18.21 -0.10 -7.87
N SER A 291 -18.37 -1.40 -8.11
CA SER A 291 -18.45 -2.46 -7.11
C SER A 291 -17.12 -2.64 -6.39
N SER A 292 -17.18 -3.07 -5.13
CA SER A 292 -15.99 -3.30 -4.33
C SER A 292 -15.10 -4.40 -4.91
N ALA A 293 -15.68 -5.45 -5.51
CA ALA A 293 -14.92 -6.50 -6.17
C ALA A 293 -14.15 -5.97 -7.38
N LEU A 294 -14.79 -5.17 -8.26
CA LEU A 294 -14.11 -4.62 -9.43
C LEU A 294 -13.00 -3.65 -9.03
N TYR A 295 -13.24 -2.80 -8.03
CA TYR A 295 -12.21 -1.88 -7.56
C TYR A 295 -11.02 -2.63 -6.94
N MET A 296 -11.26 -3.66 -6.11
CA MET A 296 -10.19 -4.51 -5.57
C MET A 296 -9.42 -5.23 -6.69
N ALA A 297 -10.13 -5.75 -7.69
CA ALA A 297 -9.53 -6.39 -8.87
C ALA A 297 -8.61 -5.43 -9.65
N TRP A 298 -8.98 -4.14 -9.78
CA TRP A 298 -8.10 -3.12 -10.37
C TRP A 298 -6.81 -2.91 -9.58
N LEU A 299 -6.89 -2.87 -8.25
CA LEU A 299 -5.71 -2.72 -7.39
C LEU A 299 -4.81 -3.95 -7.47
N GLU A 300 -5.40 -5.16 -7.50
CA GLU A 300 -4.68 -6.41 -7.73
C GLU A 300 -3.96 -6.39 -9.07
N ALA A 301 -4.68 -6.15 -10.17
CA ALA A 301 -4.14 -6.13 -11.52
C ALA A 301 -3.01 -5.10 -11.68
N LEU A 302 -3.15 -3.92 -11.09
CA LEU A 302 -2.14 -2.86 -11.14
C LEU A 302 -0.84 -3.25 -10.43
N SER A 303 -0.94 -3.90 -9.26
CA SER A 303 0.18 -4.03 -8.31
C SER A 303 0.75 -5.44 -8.16
N LYS A 304 0.28 -6.40 -8.97
CA LYS A 304 0.71 -7.81 -8.94
C LYS A 304 2.12 -8.01 -9.50
N ASP A 305 2.90 -8.86 -8.84
CA ASP A 305 4.27 -9.27 -9.19
C ASP A 305 5.22 -8.08 -9.42
N LEU A 306 5.24 -7.15 -8.46
CA LEU A 306 6.12 -5.99 -8.46
C LEU A 306 6.98 -5.97 -7.18
N PRO A 307 8.10 -5.21 -7.20
CA PRO A 307 8.76 -4.78 -5.97
C PRO A 307 7.80 -4.06 -5.02
N PRO A 308 8.21 -3.79 -3.77
CA PRO A 308 7.39 -3.05 -2.81
C PRO A 308 6.78 -1.79 -3.42
N ILE A 309 5.45 -1.69 -3.36
CA ILE A 309 4.69 -0.61 -3.99
C ILE A 309 3.80 0.10 -2.98
N LEU A 310 3.81 1.43 -3.06
CA LEU A 310 2.94 2.34 -2.34
C LEU A 310 1.93 2.91 -3.34
N LEU A 311 0.66 2.56 -3.18
CA LEU A 311 -0.43 3.20 -3.92
C LEU A 311 -0.93 4.39 -3.10
N VAL A 312 -0.76 5.60 -3.63
CA VAL A 312 -0.92 6.86 -2.90
C VAL A 312 -2.03 7.69 -3.52
N ARG A 313 -2.94 8.19 -2.70
CA ARG A 313 -3.85 9.28 -3.05
C ARG A 313 -3.79 10.33 -1.96
N GLY A 314 -3.43 11.56 -2.29
CA GLY A 314 -3.64 12.69 -1.39
C GLY A 314 -5.10 13.16 -1.37
N ASN A 315 -5.37 14.15 -0.54
CA ASN A 315 -6.70 14.79 -0.41
C ASN A 315 -6.86 16.02 -1.31
N HIS A 316 -6.00 16.18 -2.32
CA HIS A 316 -5.94 17.33 -3.25
C HIS A 316 -5.66 18.69 -2.59
N GLN A 317 -5.43 18.74 -1.27
CA GLN A 317 -4.85 19.91 -0.63
C GLN A 317 -3.34 19.93 -0.91
N SER A 318 -2.82 21.05 -1.39
CA SER A 318 -1.39 21.16 -1.73
C SER A 318 -0.53 20.91 -0.50
N VAL A 319 0.24 19.81 -0.51
CA VAL A 319 1.23 19.50 0.53
C VAL A 319 2.62 20.01 0.15
N LEU A 320 2.80 20.36 -1.12
CA LEU A 320 3.97 21.05 -1.61
C LEU A 320 3.68 22.54 -1.60
N THR A 321 4.37 23.29 -0.73
CA THR A 321 4.20 24.74 -0.61
C THR A 321 5.36 25.47 -1.28
N PHE A 322 5.04 26.52 -2.03
CA PHE A 322 6.05 27.43 -2.56
C PHE A 322 6.51 28.34 -1.42
N TYR A 323 7.77 28.19 -1.01
CA TYR A 323 8.42 29.22 -0.21
C TYR A 323 8.76 30.38 -1.16
N SER A 324 8.04 31.49 -1.00
CA SER A 324 8.29 32.75 -1.72
C SER A 324 9.55 33.43 -1.19
#